data_AF-A0A7C3CGL7-F1
#
_entry.id   AF-A0A7C3CGL7-F1
#
_cell.length_a   1.000
_cell.length_b   1.000
_cell.length_c   1.000
_cell.angle_alpha   90.00
_cell.angle_beta   90.00
_cell.angle_gamma   90.00
#
_symmetry.space_group_name_H-M   'P 1'
#
loop_
_entity.id
_entity.type
_entity.pdbx_description
1 polymer ?
#
loop_
_entity_poly.entity_id
_entity_poly.type
_entity_poly.pdbx_seq_one_letter_code
_entity_poly.pdbx_strand_id
1 'polypeptide(L)' 'MKIERITLRQLRMPLVHFFETSFGRTTHRIITLVKVTSGGVAGWGEVTCGERPFFNEEWA' A
#
# COMPACT_ATOMS: atom_id res chain seq x y z
N MET A 1 24.52 4.79 -5.09
CA MET A 1 23.24 4.41 -5.75
C MET A 1 22.55 5.69 -6.21
N LYS A 2 22.12 5.80 -7.48
CA LYS A 2 21.39 6.98 -8.00
C LYS A 2 19.96 6.56 -8.39
N ILE A 3 18.95 7.13 -7.73
CA ILE A 3 17.55 6.88 -8.09
C ILE A 3 17.21 7.64 -9.37
N GLU A 4 16.69 6.95 -10.37
CA GLU A 4 16.30 7.53 -11.67
C GLU A 4 14.81 7.87 -11.69
N ARG A 5 13.99 7.05 -11.04
CA ARG A 5 12.54 7.24 -10.99
C ARG A 5 11.95 6.59 -9.77
N ILE A 6 10.96 7.25 -9.19
CA ILE A 6 10.02 6.67 -8.23
C ILE A 6 8.64 6.71 -8.87
N THR A 7 7.91 5.60 -8.81
CA THR A 7 6.52 5.51 -9.27
C THR A 7 5.68 4.99 -8.11
N LEU A 8 4.68 5.79 -7.72
CA LEU A 8 3.65 5.37 -6.78
C LEU A 8 2.47 4.79 -7.56
N ARG A 9 1.99 3.63 -7.14
CA ARG A 9 0.81 2.98 -7.71
C ARG A 9 -0.15 2.68 -6.58
N GLN A 10 -1.35 3.25 -6.65
CA GLN A 10 -2.42 2.90 -5.75
C GLN A 10 -3.22 1.74 -6.36
N LEU A 11 -3.27 0.63 -5.65
CA LEU A 11 -4.11 -0.51 -5.97
C LEU A 11 -5.37 -0.47 -5.11
N ARG A 12 -6.51 -0.87 -5.69
CA ARG A 12 -7.73 -1.15 -4.93
C ARG A 12 -8.14 -2.58 -5.23
N MET A 13 -8.01 -3.45 -4.23
CA MET A 13 -8.25 -4.88 -4.37
C MET A 13 -9.42 -5.33 -3.49
N PRO A 14 -10.43 -6.01 -4.04
CA PRO A 14 -11.49 -6.61 -3.22
C PRO A 14 -10.91 -7.77 -2.40
N LEU A 15 -11.33 -7.88 -1.15
CA LEU A 15 -11.02 -9.05 -0.32
C LEU A 15 -11.95 -10.21 -0.71
N VAL A 16 -11.42 -11.43 -0.71
CA VAL A 16 -12.21 -12.65 -0.96
C VAL A 16 -13.33 -12.79 0.08
N HIS A 17 -13.02 -12.50 1.34
CA HIS A 17 -13.97 -12.35 2.43
C HIS A 17 -13.73 -11.02 3.12
N PHE A 18 -14.79 -10.35 3.55
CA PHE A 18 -14.64 -9.12 4.33
C PHE A 18 -13.96 -9.42 5.67
N PHE A 19 -13.22 -8.45 6.18
CA PHE A 19 -12.62 -8.49 7.51
C PHE A 19 -13.35 -7.51 8.42
N GLU A 20 -13.73 -7.93 9.63
CA GLU A 20 -14.56 -7.14 10.53
C GLU A 20 -13.97 -7.12 11.94
N THR A 21 -13.92 -5.94 12.52
CA THR A 21 -13.52 -5.69 13.91
C THR A 21 -14.52 -4.72 14.56
N SER A 22 -14.32 -4.35 15.82
CA SER A 22 -15.12 -3.31 16.48
C SER A 22 -15.03 -1.93 15.78
N PHE A 23 -13.99 -1.69 14.98
CA PHE A 23 -13.82 -0.45 14.20
C PHE A 23 -14.59 -0.45 12.87
N GLY A 24 -15.21 -1.58 12.51
CA GLY A 24 -16.03 -1.72 11.30
C GLY A 24 -15.54 -2.82 10.37
N ARG A 25 -16.05 -2.77 9.13
CA ARG A 25 -15.86 -3.80 8.11
C ARG A 25 -15.03 -3.29 6.93
N THR A 26 -13.97 -4.02 6.62
CA THR A 26 -13.12 -3.80 5.44
C THR A 26 -13.50 -4.79 4.34
N THR A 27 -13.85 -4.28 3.17
CA THR A 27 -14.23 -5.08 1.98
C THR A 27 -13.20 -4.99 0.85
N HIS A 28 -12.34 -3.96 0.89
CA HIS A 28 -11.28 -3.73 -0.09
C HIS A 28 -10.02 -3.31 0.65
N ARG A 29 -8.86 -3.57 0.04
CA ARG A 29 -7.58 -3.00 0.45
C ARG A 29 -7.16 -1.93 -0.56
N ILE A 30 -6.82 -0.76 -0.05
CA ILE A 30 -6.08 0.28 -0.77
C ILE A 30 -4.62 0.10 -0.42
N ILE A 31 -3.78 -0.17 -1.42
CA ILE A 31 -2.36 -0.48 -1.22
C ILE A 31 -1.54 0.45 -2.09
N THR A 32 -0.58 1.14 -1.48
CA THR A 32 0.40 1.96 -2.21
C THR A 32 1.65 1.13 -2.45
N LEU A 33 1.91 0.80 -3.72
CA LEU A 33 3.16 0.19 -4.17
C LEU A 33 4.13 1.27 -4.63
N VAL A 34 5.36 1.18 -4.14
CA VAL A 34 6.48 2.03 -4.53
C VAL A 34 7.39 1.23 -5.45
N LYS A 35 7.54 1.69 -6.70
CA LYS A 35 8.58 1.18 -7.60
C LYS A 35 9.71 2.19 -7.69
N VAL A 36 10.93 1.77 -7.42
CA VAL A 36 12.14 2.58 -7.60
C VAL A 36 12.99 1.97 -8.71
N THR A 37 13.39 2.77 -9.70
CA THR A 37 14.31 2.32 -10.76
C THR A 37 15.69 2.98 -10.62
N SER A 38 16.75 2.19 -10.80
CA SER A 38 18.15 2.64 -10.75
C SER A 38 19.00 1.67 -11.55
N GLY A 39 19.86 2.15 -12.46
CA GLY A 39 20.82 1.30 -13.15
C GLY A 39 20.19 0.15 -13.94
N GLY A 40 19.01 0.38 -14.54
CA GLY A 40 18.28 -0.64 -15.29
C GLY A 40 17.53 -1.69 -14.46
N VAL A 41 17.62 -1.66 -13.13
CA VAL A 41 16.85 -2.55 -12.24
C VAL A 41 15.68 -1.82 -11.59
N ALA A 42 14.67 -2.59 -11.16
CA ALA A 42 13.50 -2.09 -10.44
C ALA A 42 13.34 -2.81 -9.09
N GLY A 43 13.31 -2.03 -8.01
CA GLY A 43 12.92 -2.47 -6.68
C GLY A 43 11.47 -2.11 -6.38
N TRP A 44 10.80 -2.95 -5.59
CA TRP A 44 9.42 -2.74 -5.17
C TRP A 44 9.31 -2.75 -3.65
N GLY A 45 8.47 -1.86 -3.13
CA GLY A 45 8.06 -1.83 -1.73
C GLY A 45 6.55 -1.65 -1.62
N GLU A 46 5.98 -2.14 -0.53
CA GLU A 46 4.57 -1.98 -0.19
C GLU A 46 4.44 -1.13 1.07
N VAL A 47 3.54 -0.15 1.04
CA VAL A 47 3.10 0.55 2.25
C VAL A 47 2.04 -0.30 2.94
N THR A 48 2.27 -0.63 4.20
CA THR A 48 1.43 -1.56 4.96
C THR A 48 0.36 -0.89 5.81
N CYS A 49 0.39 0.44 5.97
CA CYS A 49 -0.62 1.15 6.73
C CYS A 49 -2.01 1.00 6.08
N GLY A 50 -3.04 0.99 6.92
CA GLY A 50 -4.43 0.88 6.48
C GLY A 50 -4.99 2.21 6.00
N GLU A 51 -6.19 2.18 5.44
CA GLU A 51 -6.92 3.36 4.96
C GLU A 51 -7.27 4.36 6.07
N ARG A 52 -7.18 3.89 7.33
CA ARG A 52 -7.47 4.65 8.53
C ARG A 52 -6.45 4.27 9.61
N PRO A 53 -6.13 5.19 10.53
CA PRO A 53 -5.11 4.99 11.56
C PRO A 53 -5.64 4.13 12.73
N PHE A 54 -6.10 2.91 12.45
CA PHE A 54 -6.64 2.00 13.47
C PHE A 54 -5.57 1.12 14.11
N PHE A 55 -4.47 0.86 13.40
CA PHE A 55 -3.35 0.07 13.91
C PHE A 55 -2.19 0.98 14.35
N ASN A 56 -1.88 2.02 13.57
CA ASN A 56 -0.91 3.06 13.89
C ASN A 56 -1.45 4.43 13.44
N GLU A 57 -0.68 5.50 13.68
CA GLU A 57 -1.06 6.90 13.41
C GLU A 57 -0.95 7.33 11.93
N GLU A 58 -0.45 6.46 11.05
CA GLU A 58 -0.23 6.75 9.64
C GLU A 58 -1.53 6.75 8.82
N TRP A 59 -1.55 7.54 7.75
CA TRP A 59 -2.66 7.65 6.79
C TRP A 59 -2.20 7.23 5.40
N ALA A 60 -3.00 6.39 4.74
CA ALA A 60 -2.78 5.91 3.37
C ALA A 60 -3.59 6.69 2.32
#